data_AF-A0A920FCB0-F1
#
_entry.id   AF-A0A920FCB0-F1
#
_cell.length_a   1.000
_cell.length_b   1.000
_cell.length_c   1.000
_cell.angle_alpha   90.00
_cell.angle_beta   90.00
_cell.angle_gamma   90.00
#
_symmetry.space_group_name_H-M   'P 1'
#
loop_
_entity.id
_entity.type
_entity.pdbx_description
1 polymer ?
#
loop_
_entity_poly.entity_id
_entity_poly.type
_entity_poly.pdbx_seq_one_letter_code
_entity_poly.pdbx_strand_id
1 'polypeptide(L)'
;MGVGSFATVANQRPDNLVIIILDNEHYGETGMQKTHTSGGTDLAAMAAGAGIPTTMTVHSDEDLNNLINALKTSPLPLVANIKVEIQNPN
;
A
#
# COMPACT_ATOMS: atom_id res chain seq x y z
N MET A 1 5.89 -3.07 11.90
CA MET A 1 5.62 -2.40 10.59
C MET A 1 6.78 -1.46 10.26
N GLY A 2 7.16 -1.34 8.98
CA GLY A 2 8.31 -0.55 8.52
C GLY A 2 7.98 0.84 7.94
N VAL A 3 6.84 1.44 8.28
CA VAL A 3 6.31 2.68 7.64
C VAL A 3 7.28 3.86 7.61
N GLY A 4 8.24 3.93 8.54
CA GLY A 4 9.30 4.95 8.53
C GLY A 4 10.21 4.89 7.28
N SER A 5 10.24 3.76 6.57
CA SER A 5 10.99 3.62 5.33
C SER A 5 10.46 4.52 4.21
N PHE A 6 9.20 4.95 4.26
CA PHE A 6 8.65 5.88 3.26
C PHE A 6 9.42 7.20 3.21
N ALA A 7 9.90 7.71 4.35
CA ALA A 7 10.74 8.91 4.39
C ALA A 7 12.06 8.70 3.64
N THR A 8 12.69 7.54 3.80
CA THR A 8 13.91 7.19 3.06
C THR A 8 13.63 7.09 1.57
N VAL A 9 12.56 6.40 1.16
CA VAL A 9 12.20 6.22 -0.25
C VAL A 9 11.87 7.57 -0.89
N ALA A 10 11.13 8.44 -0.21
CA ALA A 10 10.81 9.78 -0.70
C ALA A 10 12.04 10.68 -0.82
N ASN A 11 13.05 10.51 0.04
CA ASN A 11 14.31 11.23 -0.04
C ASN A 11 15.21 10.71 -1.18
N GLN A 12 15.28 9.39 -1.37
CA GLN A 12 16.14 8.77 -2.39
C GLN A 12 15.53 8.82 -3.80
N ARG A 13 14.19 8.81 -3.91
CA ARG A 13 13.42 8.85 -5.17
C ARG A 13 13.91 7.85 -6.22
N PRO A 14 14.00 6.54 -5.90
CA PRO A 14 14.33 5.54 -6.91
C PRO A 14 13.29 5.53 -8.02
N ASP A 15 13.75 5.55 -9.27
CA ASP A 15 12.93 5.52 -10.49
C ASP A 15 12.61 4.08 -10.94
N ASN A 16 12.90 3.10 -10.09
CA ASN A 16 12.74 1.67 -10.37
C ASN A 16 12.11 0.88 -9.21
N LEU A 17 11.43 1.57 -8.27
CA LEU A 17 10.82 0.95 -7.10
C LEU A 17 9.31 1.14 -7.04
N VAL A 18 8.61 0.03 -6.78
CA VAL A 18 7.20 -0.02 -6.44
C VAL A 18 7.03 -0.80 -5.15
N ILE A 19 6.19 -0.31 -4.24
CA ILE A 19 5.82 -0.99 -3.00
C ILE A 19 4.34 -1.35 -3.07
N ILE A 20 4.05 -2.65 -3.11
CA ILE A 20 2.70 -3.19 -3.05
C ILE A 20 2.46 -3.74 -1.65
N ILE A 21 1.42 -3.24 -0.99
CA ILE A 21 1.00 -3.66 0.34
C ILE A 21 -0.28 -4.45 0.16
N LEU A 22 -0.27 -5.73 0.53
CA LEU A 22 -1.48 -6.55 0.59
C LEU A 22 -2.04 -6.43 2.00
N ASP A 23 -3.18 -5.77 2.11
CA ASP A 23 -3.75 -5.35 3.39
C ASP A 23 -5.09 -6.04 3.61
N ASN A 24 -5.04 -7.14 4.36
CA ASN A 24 -6.22 -7.86 4.87
C ASN A 24 -6.70 -7.32 6.22
N GLU A 25 -6.08 -6.25 6.72
CA GLU A 25 -6.40 -5.59 7.98
C GLU A 25 -6.28 -6.47 9.24
N HIS A 26 -5.60 -7.62 9.14
CA HIS A 26 -5.45 -8.59 10.24
C HIS A 26 -4.03 -9.14 10.35
N TYR A 27 -3.54 -9.26 11.59
CA TYR A 27 -2.32 -10.01 11.89
C TYR A 27 -2.62 -11.51 11.86
N GLY A 28 -2.31 -12.16 10.74
CA GLY A 28 -2.51 -13.60 10.57
C GLY A 28 -1.78 -14.46 11.61
N GLU A 29 -0.58 -14.04 12.03
CA GLU A 29 0.27 -14.76 12.98
C GLU A 29 -0.24 -14.71 14.44
N THR A 30 -1.09 -13.74 14.78
CA THR A 30 -1.53 -13.50 16.18
C THR A 30 -3.00 -13.80 16.40
N GLY A 31 -3.55 -14.78 15.68
CA GLY A 31 -4.94 -15.20 15.81
C GLY A 31 -5.94 -14.20 15.24
N MET A 32 -5.63 -13.59 14.08
CA MET A 32 -6.51 -12.66 13.37
C MET A 32 -6.89 -11.44 14.21
N GLN A 33 -5.91 -10.86 14.90
CA GLN A 33 -6.12 -9.56 15.54
C GLN A 33 -6.14 -8.46 14.49
N LYS A 34 -7.07 -7.52 14.64
CA LYS A 34 -7.18 -6.34 13.81
C LYS A 34 -5.89 -5.53 13.81
N THR A 35 -5.43 -5.12 12.63
CA THR A 35 -4.30 -4.20 12.48
C THR A 35 -4.77 -2.75 12.65
N HIS A 36 -3.80 -1.83 12.66
CA HIS A 36 -4.07 -0.38 12.62
C HIS A 36 -4.81 0.06 11.35
N THR A 37 -4.66 -0.68 10.24
CA THR A 37 -5.33 -0.41 8.95
C THR A 37 -6.80 -0.85 8.93
N SER A 38 -7.24 -1.70 9.87
CA SER A 38 -8.67 -1.96 10.12
C SER A 38 -9.41 -0.76 10.75
N GLY A 39 -8.65 0.21 11.27
CA GLY A 39 -9.13 1.44 11.88
C GLY A 39 -8.93 2.64 10.96
N GLY A 40 -8.43 3.75 11.51
CA GLY A 40 -8.24 4.99 10.76
C GLY A 40 -6.90 5.14 10.03
N THR A 41 -6.03 4.10 10.01
CA THR A 41 -4.70 4.22 9.40
C THR A 41 -4.78 4.01 7.89
N ASP A 42 -4.40 5.03 7.13
CA ASP A 42 -4.29 4.98 5.67
C ASP A 42 -2.82 4.97 5.24
N LEU A 43 -2.33 3.82 4.76
CA LEU A 43 -0.93 3.65 4.35
C LEU A 43 -0.59 4.40 3.05
N ALA A 44 -1.55 4.53 2.12
CA ALA A 44 -1.31 5.26 0.87
C ALA A 44 -1.21 6.76 1.18
N ALA A 45 -2.10 7.29 2.02
CA ALA A 45 -2.03 8.68 2.48
C ALA A 45 -0.76 8.97 3.28
N MET A 46 -0.30 8.05 4.13
CA MET A 46 0.98 8.18 4.83
C MET A 46 2.17 8.23 3.86
N ALA A 47 2.19 7.37 2.83
CA ALA A 47 3.23 7.40 1.80
C ALA A 47 3.21 8.73 1.02
N ALA A 48 2.02 9.25 0.70
CA ALA A 48 1.85 10.53 0.03
C ALA A 48 2.39 11.68 0.91
N GLY A 49 2.02 11.68 2.20
CA GLY A 49 2.52 12.63 3.19
C GLY A 49 4.04 12.58 3.40
N ALA A 50 4.67 11.43 3.17
CA ALA A 50 6.12 11.29 3.17
C ALA A 50 6.80 11.89 1.92
N GLY A 51 6.05 12.17 0.85
CA GLY A 51 6.55 12.75 -0.41
C GLY A 51 6.71 11.75 -1.56
N ILE A 52 6.09 10.58 -1.48
CA ILE A 52 6.03 9.63 -2.62
C ILE A 52 5.12 10.20 -3.70
N PRO A 53 5.57 10.29 -4.97
CA PRO A 53 4.84 11.01 -6.02
C PRO A 53 3.60 10.28 -6.54
N THR A 54 3.53 8.95 -6.39
CA THR A 54 2.37 8.17 -6.81
C THR A 54 1.95 7.21 -5.70
N THR A 55 0.73 7.39 -5.21
CA THR A 55 0.15 6.55 -4.15
C THR A 55 -1.28 6.19 -4.48
N MET A 56 -1.70 4.98 -4.16
CA MET A 56 -3.05 4.50 -4.46
C MET A 56 -3.55 3.54 -3.37
N THR A 57 -4.84 3.60 -3.07
CA THR A 57 -5.53 2.51 -2.37
C THR A 57 -6.43 1.79 -3.36
N VAL A 58 -6.35 0.47 -3.40
CA VAL A 58 -7.08 -0.40 -4.34
C VAL A 58 -8.15 -1.17 -3.56
N HIS A 59 -9.41 -0.94 -3.90
CA HIS A 59 -10.57 -1.60 -3.29
C HIS A 59 -11.38 -2.44 -4.28
N SER A 60 -11.13 -2.27 -5.58
CA SER A 60 -11.94 -2.84 -6.65
C SER A 60 -11.09 -3.29 -7.83
N ASP A 61 -11.68 -4.08 -8.73
CA ASP A 61 -11.05 -4.45 -10.00
C ASP A 61 -10.77 -3.24 -10.90
N GLU A 62 -11.60 -2.19 -10.81
CA GLU A 62 -11.37 -0.92 -11.52
C GLU A 62 -10.11 -0.23 -10.98
N ASP A 63 -9.98 -0.13 -9.65
CA ASP A 63 -8.77 0.41 -9.02
C ASP A 63 -7.54 -0.42 -9.39
N LEU A 64 -7.68 -1.74 -9.48
CA LEU A 64 -6.60 -2.63 -9.87
C LEU A 64 -6.17 -2.37 -11.33
N ASN A 65 -7.13 -2.16 -12.24
CA ASN A 65 -6.82 -1.76 -13.61
C ASN A 65 -6.14 -0.39 -13.66
N ASN A 66 -6.58 0.56 -12.83
CA ASN A 66 -5.94 1.87 -12.69
C ASN A 66 -4.50 1.74 -12.17
N LEU A 67 -4.25 0.87 -11.20
CA LEU A 67 -2.91 0.56 -10.71
C LEU A 67 -2.04 -0.04 -11.83
N ILE A 68 -2.55 -1.03 -12.58
CA ILE A 68 -1.82 -1.65 -13.70
C ILE A 68 -1.41 -0.61 -14.75
N ASN A 69 -2.28 0.37 -15.02
CA ASN A 69 -1.94 1.49 -15.90
C ASN A 69 -0.89 2.39 -15.26
N ALA A 70 -1.05 2.76 -13.98
CA ALA A 70 -0.11 3.61 -13.26
C ALA A 70 1.30 3.01 -13.20
N LEU A 71 1.44 1.69 -13.04
CA LEU A 71 2.73 1.00 -13.07
C LEU A 71 3.52 1.20 -14.37
N LYS A 72 2.85 1.55 -15.47
CA LYS A 72 3.46 1.75 -16.79
C LYS A 72 3.73 3.22 -17.11
N THR A 73 2.98 4.14 -16.49
CA THR A 73 2.89 5.54 -16.95
C THR A 73 3.15 6.57 -15.87
N SER A 74 3.03 6.22 -14.59
CA SER A 74 3.16 7.15 -13.48
C SER A 74 4.62 7.30 -13.03
N PRO A 75 4.98 8.45 -12.43
CA PRO A 75 6.29 8.62 -11.82
C PRO A 75 6.56 7.60 -10.71
N LEU A 76 7.81 7.13 -10.63
CA LEU A 76 8.29 6.29 -9.55
C LEU A 76 9.04 7.15 -8.50
N PRO A 77 9.08 6.74 -7.22
CA PRO A 77 8.52 5.50 -6.66
C PRO A 77 6.99 5.52 -6.51
N LEU A 78 6.38 4.34 -6.56
CA LEU A 78 4.93 4.14 -6.39
C LEU A 78 4.64 3.30 -5.14
N VAL A 79 3.63 3.68 -4.35
CA VAL A 79 3.11 2.86 -3.25
C VAL A 79 1.64 2.56 -3.50
N ALA A 80 1.25 1.28 -3.49
CA ALA A 80 -0.16 0.89 -3.55
C ALA A 80 -0.55 0.04 -2.34
N ASN A 81 -1.64 0.41 -1.67
CA ASN A 81 -2.27 -0.38 -0.63
C ASN A 81 -3.47 -1.13 -1.22
N ILE A 82 -3.35 -2.45 -1.40
CA ILE A 82 -4.38 -3.29 -2.00
C ILE A 82 -5.15 -3.98 -0.88
N LYS A 83 -6.44 -3.66 -0.75
CA LYS A 83 -7.33 -4.37 0.17
C LYS A 83 -7.61 -5.76 -0.38
N VAL A 84 -7.38 -6.76 0.46
CA VAL A 84 -7.63 -8.16 0.11
C VAL A 84 -8.53 -8.81 1.16
N GLU A 85 -9.36 -9.75 0.71
CA GLU A 85 -10.23 -10.48 1.63
C GLU A 85 -9.43 -11.32 2.62
N ILE A 86 -10.00 -11.49 3.80
CA ILE A 86 -9.52 -12.47 4.77
C ILE A 86 -9.91 -13.84 4.26
N GLN A 87 -8.94 -14.68 3.95
CA GLN A 87 -9.21 -16.08 3.67
C GLN A 87 -9.64 -16.75 4.98
N ASN A 88 -10.91 -17.14 5.09
CA ASN A 88 -11.37 -17.96 6.21
C ASN A 88 -10.66 -19.32 6.11
N PRO A 89 -9.93 -19.77 7.15
CA PRO A 89 -9.50 -21.16 7.19
C PRO A 89 -10.77 -22.03 7.26
N ASN A 90 -10.89 -22.95 6.29
CA ASN A 90 -12.00 -23.90 6.17
C ASN A 90 -12.31 -24.64 7.48
#